data_AF-A0AAU8JXM9-F1
#
_entry.id   AF-A0AAU8JXM9-F1
#
_cell.length_a   1.000
_cell.length_b   1.000
_cell.length_c   1.000
_cell.angle_alpha   90.00
_cell.angle_beta   90.00
_cell.angle_gamma   90.00
#
_symmetry.space_group_name_H-M   'P 1'
#
loop_
_entity.id
_entity.type
_entity.pdbx_description
1 polymer ?
#
loop_
_entity_poly.entity_id
_entity_poly.type
_entity_poly.pdbx_seq_one_letter_code
_entity_poly.pdbx_strand_id
1 'polypeptide(L)'
;MSFLRSSIPHFATDDHVNTFFTVALGVEFIDDIDKMKPSRKSMASSHGRHLREAIEYFLRERPCNVIEWASLTHVAFLDDAHLYAYLQDLHDYFYGDRKKPPVAPDPEAPMPDWVQERWGPGR
;
A
#
# COMPACT_ATOMS: atom_id res chain seq x y z
N MET A 1 13.63 -1.62 -14.11
CA MET A 1 14.13 -2.38 -12.95
C MET A 1 12.95 -3.10 -12.34
N SER A 2 13.11 -4.34 -11.89
CA SER A 2 12.04 -5.06 -11.19
C SER A 2 12.05 -4.66 -9.72
N PHE A 3 10.89 -4.31 -9.18
CA PHE A 3 10.69 -4.02 -7.77
C PHE A 3 11.07 -5.20 -6.89
N LEU A 4 11.87 -4.94 -5.86
CA LEU A 4 12.22 -5.92 -4.83
C LEU A 4 11.57 -5.51 -3.52
N ARG A 5 10.81 -6.42 -2.90
CA ARG A 5 10.17 -6.15 -1.59
C ARG A 5 11.18 -5.76 -0.52
N SER A 6 12.40 -6.32 -0.59
CA SER A 6 13.52 -5.98 0.28
C SER A 6 14.08 -4.56 0.08
N SER A 7 13.71 -3.86 -1.00
CA SER A 7 14.07 -2.45 -1.20
C SER A 7 13.19 -1.49 -0.40
N ILE A 8 12.04 -1.95 0.11
CA ILE A 8 11.20 -1.14 0.99
C ILE A 8 11.97 -0.92 2.30
N PRO A 9 12.16 0.33 2.75
CA PRO A 9 12.82 0.62 4.02
C PRO A 9 12.21 -0.18 5.18
N HIS A 10 13.09 -0.77 5.99
CA HIS A 10 12.74 -1.58 7.17
C HIS A 10 11.93 -2.85 6.92
N PHE A 11 11.57 -3.18 5.69
CA PHE A 11 10.69 -4.31 5.39
C PHE A 11 11.24 -5.68 5.80
N ALA A 12 12.56 -5.85 5.79
CA ALA A 12 13.23 -7.08 6.21
C ALA A 12 13.62 -7.10 7.69
N THR A 13 13.58 -5.95 8.37
CA THR A 13 14.11 -5.76 9.73
C THR A 13 13.05 -5.36 10.75
N ASP A 14 11.85 -5.00 10.28
CA ASP A 14 10.72 -4.58 11.10
C ASP A 14 9.46 -5.35 10.66
N ASP A 15 9.06 -6.33 11.47
CA ASP A 15 7.90 -7.19 11.21
C ASP A 15 6.59 -6.39 11.14
N HIS A 16 6.51 -5.24 11.81
CA HIS A 16 5.32 -4.38 11.72
C HIS A 16 5.22 -3.69 10.36
N VAL A 17 6.35 -3.24 9.79
CA VAL A 17 6.37 -2.70 8.42
C VAL A 17 6.06 -3.80 7.42
N ASN A 18 6.66 -4.97 7.56
CA ASN A 18 6.38 -6.11 6.70
C ASN A 18 4.89 -6.47 6.69
N THR A 19 4.31 -6.66 7.88
CA THR A 19 2.90 -7.00 8.09
C THR A 19 2.00 -5.90 7.54
N PHE A 20 2.36 -4.63 7.67
CA PHE A 20 1.55 -3.55 7.14
C PHE A 20 1.39 -3.64 5.61
N PHE A 21 2.50 -3.82 4.88
CA PHE A 21 2.45 -3.89 3.42
C PHE A 21 1.87 -5.20 2.89
N THR A 22 2.09 -6.33 3.57
CA THR A 22 1.66 -7.65 3.08
C THR A 22 0.26 -8.06 3.55
N VAL A 23 -0.18 -7.55 4.69
CA VAL A 23 -1.46 -7.92 5.32
C VAL A 23 -2.40 -6.73 5.37
N ALA A 24 -2.03 -5.63 6.04
CA ALA A 24 -2.95 -4.51 6.24
C ALA A 24 -3.35 -3.79 4.94
N LEU A 25 -2.43 -3.69 3.99
CA LEU A 25 -2.71 -3.21 2.63
C LEU A 25 -3.12 -4.32 1.65
N GLY A 26 -3.27 -5.55 2.15
CA GLY A 26 -3.73 -6.69 1.38
C GLY A 26 -5.22 -6.59 1.06
N VAL A 27 -5.65 -7.27 -0.02
CA VAL A 27 -7.06 -7.27 -0.48
C VAL A 27 -8.06 -7.64 0.61
N GLU A 28 -7.67 -8.44 1.59
CA GLU A 28 -8.54 -8.86 2.70
C GLU A 28 -8.80 -7.75 3.74
N PHE A 29 -7.90 -6.76 3.85
CA PHE A 29 -7.89 -5.82 4.97
C PHE A 29 -7.78 -4.35 4.56
N ILE A 30 -7.53 -4.06 3.28
CA ILE A 30 -7.32 -2.70 2.80
C ILE A 30 -8.55 -1.80 3.04
N ASP A 31 -9.76 -2.37 2.98
CA ASP A 31 -11.01 -1.66 3.28
C ASP A 31 -11.18 -1.33 4.77
N ASP A 32 -10.45 -2.02 5.64
CA ASP A 32 -10.49 -1.89 7.10
C ASP A 32 -9.37 -0.98 7.64
N ILE A 33 -8.67 -0.24 6.77
CA ILE A 33 -7.56 0.65 7.17
C ILE A 33 -7.98 1.71 8.19
N ASP A 34 -9.25 2.10 8.20
CA ASP A 34 -9.79 3.04 9.18
C ASP A 34 -9.83 2.44 10.60
N LYS A 35 -10.15 1.15 10.72
CA LYS A 35 -10.12 0.38 11.97
C LYS A 35 -8.70 0.13 12.45
N MET A 36 -7.73 0.13 11.53
CA MET A 36 -6.31 -0.09 11.82
C MET A 36 -5.54 1.20 12.09
N LYS A 37 -6.21 2.36 12.16
CA LYS A 37 -5.52 3.65 12.36
C LYS A 37 -4.65 3.60 13.63
N PRO A 38 -3.32 3.69 13.49
CA PRO A 38 -2.43 3.63 14.64
C PRO A 38 -2.66 4.83 15.57
N SER A 39 -2.65 4.60 16.87
CA SER A 39 -2.72 5.69 17.85
C SER A 39 -1.53 6.64 17.70
N ARG A 40 -1.67 7.90 18.13
CA ARG A 40 -0.54 8.86 18.13
C ARG A 40 0.70 8.33 18.85
N LYS A 41 0.50 7.60 19.95
CA LYS A 41 1.59 6.96 20.70
C LYS A 41 2.29 5.87 19.87
N SER A 42 1.51 5.07 19.14
CA SER A 42 2.05 4.08 18.21
C SER A 42 2.84 4.76 17.08
N MET A 43 2.34 5.88 16.56
CA MET A 43 3.03 6.62 15.50
C MET A 43 4.33 7.27 15.93
N ALA A 44 4.46 7.67 17.20
CA ALA A 44 5.70 8.18 17.76
C ALA A 44 6.73 7.09 18.07
N SER A 45 6.35 5.80 18.02
CA SER A 45 7.27 4.67 18.27
C SER A 45 8.29 4.47 17.13
N SER A 46 9.27 3.58 17.34
CA SER A 46 10.21 3.17 16.28
C SER A 46 9.49 2.63 15.05
N HIS A 47 8.55 1.69 15.25
CA HIS A 47 7.75 1.11 14.18
C HIS A 47 6.92 2.17 13.44
N GLY A 48 6.38 3.15 14.17
CA GLY A 48 5.64 4.26 13.57
C GLY A 48 6.51 5.15 12.67
N ARG A 49 7.77 5.39 13.05
CA ARG A 49 8.74 6.10 12.20
C ARG A 49 9.17 5.27 10.99
N HIS A 50 9.45 3.99 11.18
CA HIS A 50 9.83 3.09 10.09
C HIS A 50 8.72 2.98 9.05
N LEU A 51 7.47 2.86 9.48
CA LEU A 51 6.32 2.84 8.58
C LEU A 51 6.19 4.15 7.79
N ARG A 52 6.42 5.29 8.44
CA ARG A 52 6.42 6.60 7.79
C ARG A 52 7.49 6.68 6.70
N GLU A 53 8.73 6.31 7.04
CA GLU A 53 9.86 6.32 6.11
C GLU A 53 9.60 5.39 4.91
N ALA A 54 8.99 4.23 5.13
CA ALA A 54 8.62 3.31 4.07
C ALA A 54 7.58 3.93 3.12
N ILE A 55 6.52 4.56 3.64
CA ILE A 55 5.50 5.22 2.80
C ILE A 55 6.09 6.42 2.05
N GLU A 56 6.89 7.26 2.72
CA GLU A 56 7.57 8.41 2.09
C GLU A 56 8.53 7.97 0.99
N TYR A 57 9.19 6.81 1.14
CA TYR A 57 10.01 6.21 0.08
C TYR A 57 9.19 5.86 -1.17
N PHE A 58 8.00 5.26 -1.02
CA PHE A 58 7.12 5.00 -2.16
C PHE A 58 6.72 6.30 -2.86
N LEU A 59 6.33 7.32 -2.10
CA LEU A 59 5.90 8.60 -2.66
C LEU A 59 7.01 9.33 -3.42
N ARG A 60 8.26 9.25 -2.91
CA ARG A 60 9.42 9.92 -3.51
C ARG A 60 10.01 9.15 -4.69
N GLU A 61 10.29 7.86 -4.51
CA GLU A 61 11.07 7.07 -5.47
C GLU A 61 10.19 6.34 -6.49
N ARG A 62 8.89 6.19 -6.19
CA ARG A 62 7.94 5.42 -7.00
C ARG A 62 8.51 4.05 -7.43
N PRO A 63 8.91 3.20 -6.48
CA PRO A 63 9.77 2.04 -6.73
C PRO A 63 9.05 0.88 -7.43
N CYS A 64 7.72 0.91 -7.52
CA CYS A 64 6.94 -0.15 -8.16
C CYS A 64 5.77 0.40 -8.99
N ASN A 65 5.33 -0.38 -9.97
CA ASN A 65 4.08 -0.13 -10.69
C ASN A 65 2.91 -0.94 -10.10
N VAL A 66 1.71 -0.78 -10.68
CA VAL A 66 0.50 -1.50 -10.25
C VAL A 66 0.59 -3.02 -10.32
N ILE A 67 1.36 -3.58 -11.27
CA ILE A 67 1.52 -5.04 -11.40
C ILE A 67 2.36 -5.59 -10.24
N GLU A 68 3.44 -4.89 -9.91
CA GLU A 68 4.34 -5.25 -8.82
C GLU A 68 3.67 -5.04 -7.47
N TRP A 69 2.90 -3.96 -7.32
CA TRP A 69 2.06 -3.71 -6.15
C TRP A 69 1.03 -4.82 -5.94
N ALA A 70 0.26 -5.17 -6.98
CA ALA A 70 -0.74 -6.22 -6.89
C ALA A 70 -0.12 -7.60 -6.64
N SER A 71 1.12 -7.83 -7.08
CA SER A 71 1.86 -9.06 -6.74
C SER A 71 2.32 -9.11 -5.27
N LEU A 72 2.36 -7.96 -4.59
CA LEU A 72 2.69 -7.84 -3.17
C LEU A 72 1.43 -7.90 -2.28
N THR A 73 0.36 -7.22 -2.69
CA THR A 73 -0.82 -6.95 -1.86
C THR A 73 -2.09 -7.67 -2.32
N HIS A 74 -2.09 -8.24 -3.52
CA HIS A 74 -3.29 -8.73 -4.21
C HIS A 74 -4.34 -7.65 -4.51
N VAL A 75 -3.99 -6.36 -4.37
CA VAL A 75 -4.87 -5.22 -4.69
C VAL A 75 -4.51 -4.65 -6.05
N ALA A 76 -5.48 -4.60 -6.95
CA ALA A 76 -5.30 -4.04 -8.30
C ALA A 76 -5.79 -2.59 -8.36
N PHE A 77 -4.89 -1.67 -8.71
CA PHE A 77 -5.22 -0.29 -9.06
C PHE A 77 -5.35 -0.14 -10.58
N LEU A 78 -6.13 0.85 -11.03
CA LEU A 78 -6.32 1.12 -12.45
C LEU A 78 -5.00 1.40 -13.16
N ASP A 79 -4.20 2.30 -12.60
CA ASP A 79 -2.87 2.68 -13.08
C ASP A 79 -1.99 3.17 -11.91
N ASP A 80 -0.72 3.46 -12.22
CA ASP A 80 0.25 3.93 -11.23
C ASP A 80 -0.20 5.25 -10.57
N ALA A 81 -0.90 6.13 -11.30
CA ALA A 81 -1.38 7.39 -10.72
C ALA A 81 -2.40 7.14 -9.62
N HIS A 82 -3.32 6.18 -9.79
CA HIS A 82 -4.29 5.80 -8.76
C HIS A 82 -3.62 5.14 -7.55
N LEU A 83 -2.62 4.29 -7.77
CA LEU A 83 -1.83 3.70 -6.68
C LEU A 83 -1.13 4.79 -5.86
N TYR A 84 -0.40 5.69 -6.50
CA TYR A 84 0.34 6.74 -5.79
C TYR A 84 -0.58 7.80 -5.18
N ALA A 85 -1.76 8.05 -5.75
CA ALA A 85 -2.79 8.87 -5.12
C ALA A 85 -3.32 8.23 -3.83
N TYR A 86 -3.58 6.91 -3.85
CA TYR A 86 -3.99 6.17 -2.65
C TYR A 86 -2.90 6.21 -1.57
N LEU A 87 -1.64 6.00 -1.93
CA LEU A 87 -0.51 6.07 -0.98
C LEU A 87 -0.34 7.48 -0.38
N GLN A 88 -0.58 8.53 -1.16
CA GLN A 88 -0.55 9.90 -0.68
C GLN A 88 -1.69 10.15 0.32
N ASP A 89 -2.91 9.73 -0.02
CA ASP A 89 -4.06 9.85 0.88
C ASP A 89 -3.86 9.05 2.18
N LEU A 90 -3.24 7.87 2.09
CA LEU A 90 -2.88 7.06 3.25
C LEU A 90 -1.86 7.76 4.15
N HIS A 91 -0.80 8.32 3.54
CA HIS A 91 0.19 9.13 4.26
C HIS A 91 -0.49 10.30 4.98
N ASP A 92 -1.34 11.05 4.29
CA ASP A 92 -2.00 12.21 4.86
C ASP A 92 -3.04 11.83 5.92
N TYR A 93 -3.62 10.63 5.85
CA TYR A 93 -4.52 10.10 6.87
C TYR A 93 -3.81 9.70 8.17
N PHE A 94 -2.60 9.13 8.06
CA PHE A 94 -1.81 8.68 9.21
C PHE A 94 -0.99 9.80 9.83
N TYR A 95 -0.38 10.66 9.01
CA TYR A 95 0.63 11.62 9.44
C TYR A 95 0.25 13.08 9.16
N GLY A 96 -0.73 13.32 8.30
CA GLY A 96 -1.22 14.66 7.97
C GLY A 96 -2.55 15.00 8.64
N ASP A 97 -3.27 15.94 8.03
CA ASP A 97 -4.53 16.49 8.53
C ASP A 97 -5.78 15.79 7.97
N ARG A 98 -5.61 14.76 7.13
CA ARG A 98 -6.74 14.10 6.49
C ARG A 98 -7.55 13.33 7.53
N LYS A 99 -8.85 13.64 7.60
CA LYS A 99 -9.77 13.03 8.57
C LYS A 99 -10.40 11.73 8.10
N LYS A 100 -10.61 11.59 6.80
CA LYS A 100 -11.25 10.41 6.20
C LYS A 100 -10.18 9.40 5.74
N PRO A 101 -10.41 8.09 5.89
CA PRO A 101 -9.50 7.11 5.33
C PRO A 101 -9.37 7.27 3.80
N PRO A 102 -8.26 6.82 3.21
CA PRO A 102 -8.21 6.62 1.77
C PRO A 102 -9.25 5.57 1.36
N VAL A 103 -9.73 5.65 0.12
CA VAL A 103 -10.68 4.68 -0.43
C VAL A 103 -9.88 3.67 -1.26
N ALA A 104 -9.97 2.40 -0.91
CA ALA A 104 -9.34 1.33 -1.67
C ALA A 104 -10.03 1.16 -3.04
N PRO A 105 -9.37 0.53 -4.02
CA PRO A 105 -10.04 0.13 -5.26
C PRO A 105 -11.24 -0.77 -4.97
N ASP A 106 -12.37 -0.47 -5.61
CA ASP A 106 -13.59 -1.27 -5.48
C ASP A 106 -13.35 -2.68 -6.05
N PRO A 107 -13.51 -3.75 -5.25
CA PRO A 107 -13.32 -5.13 -5.72
C PRO A 107 -14.38 -5.57 -6.72
N GLU A 108 -15.55 -4.92 -6.77
CA GLU A 108 -16.62 -5.19 -7.74
C GLU A 108 -16.47 -4.37 -9.02
N ALA A 109 -15.56 -3.40 -9.07
CA ALA A 109 -15.28 -2.66 -10.30
C ALA A 109 -14.73 -3.61 -11.38
N PRO A 110 -14.98 -3.33 -12.67
CA PRO A 110 -14.37 -4.07 -13.76
C PRO A 110 -12.85 -4.15 -13.55
N MET A 111 -12.31 -5.36 -13.53
CA MET A 111 -10.87 -5.57 -13.40
C MET A 111 -10.15 -4.80 -14.52
N PRO A 112 -9.09 -4.04 -14.19
CA PRO A 112 -8.28 -3.36 -15.20
C PRO A 112 -7.81 -4.32 -16.29
N ASP A 113 -7.68 -3.84 -17.54
CA ASP A 113 -7.27 -4.67 -18.68
C ASP A 113 -5.97 -5.45 -18.39
N TRP A 114 -5.01 -4.81 -17.72
CA TRP A 114 -3.74 -5.43 -17.35
C TRP A 114 -3.92 -6.63 -16.40
N VAL A 115 -4.95 -6.64 -15.55
CA VAL A 115 -5.27 -7.76 -14.66
C VAL A 115 -5.76 -8.94 -15.48
N GLN A 116 -6.67 -8.70 -16.44
CA GLN A 116 -7.16 -9.75 -17.33
C GLN A 116 -6.04 -10.33 -18.19
N GLU A 117 -5.20 -9.46 -18.76
CA GLU A 117 -4.05 -9.88 -19.53
C GLU A 117 -3.07 -10.73 -18.72
N ARG A 118 -2.86 -10.41 -17.43
CA ARG A 118 -1.84 -11.03 -16.58
C ARG A 118 -2.34 -12.26 -15.81
N TRP A 119 -3.60 -12.25 -15.38
CA TRP A 119 -4.20 -13.23 -14.45
C TRP A 119 -5.59 -13.72 -14.89
N GLY A 120 -6.06 -13.36 -16.08
CA GLY A 120 -7.30 -13.90 -16.63
C GLY A 120 -7.23 -15.42 -16.90
N PRO A 121 -8.40 -16.09 -17.00
CA PRO A 121 -8.45 -17.51 -17.29
C PRO A 121 -7.84 -17.81 -18.66
N GLY A 122 -6.73 -18.57 -18.69
CA GLY A 122 -6.04 -18.96 -19.93
C GLY A 122 -4.52 -18.72 -19.96
N ARG A 123 -3.91 -18.24 -18.87
CA ARG A 123 -2.45 -18.28 -18.66
C ARG A 123 -1.98 -19.50 -17.89
#